data_AF-A0A2R6T8Q3-F1
#
_entry.id   AF-A0A2R6T8Q3-F1
#
_cell.length_a   1.000
_cell.length_b   1.000
_cell.length_c   1.000
_cell.angle_alpha   90.00
_cell.angle_beta   90.00
_cell.angle_gamma   90.00
#
_symmetry.space_group_name_H-M   'P 1'
#
loop_
_entity.id
_entity.type
_entity.pdbx_description
1 polymer ?
#
loop_
_entity_poly.entity_id
_entity_poly.type
_entity_poly.pdbx_seq_one_letter_code
_entity_poly.pdbx_strand_id
1 'polypeptide(L)'
;MSKEKEREGGFSMNTSDIDRRKFLKGLAVAGSAAAVGVSGCLDDNGEDGEPTTQFACPYCDKTFSTESDLKTHIDENHMGEETEPQAGRMLVIDYTKCTGCGICEQVCAEKWQEEIAPDTAEDTLNFEYSRMKSTRFQFVDTLNVCRYCTLQEWAEGSTNYPCAEVCPPDCIETVPEGEGKEGYTGMGYKKVNRDQCLGLEDCGKCLEICEEQFGSDIFFDPEEHLAQICTMCGGQPACADACPEDAIEFAQPGINGRYFARTPDQQASLLYRKLYNHRREI
;
A
#
# COMPACT_ATOMS: atom_id res chain seq x y z
N MET A 1 -44.98 24.88 -18.98
CA MET A 1 -44.64 25.49 -20.29
C MET A 1 -43.19 25.95 -20.20
N SER A 2 -42.24 25.06 -19.86
CA SER A 2 -41.74 23.97 -20.73
C SER A 2 -41.30 24.54 -22.08
N LYS A 3 -40.01 24.88 -22.17
CA LYS A 3 -39.29 24.96 -23.43
C LYS A 3 -38.09 24.03 -23.30
N GLU A 4 -38.30 22.80 -23.73
CA GLU A 4 -37.27 21.88 -24.15
C GLU A 4 -36.47 22.53 -25.29
N LYS A 5 -35.15 22.40 -25.23
CA LYS A 5 -34.28 22.67 -26.35
C LYS A 5 -33.44 21.42 -26.56
N GLU A 6 -33.86 20.63 -27.53
CA GLU A 6 -33.10 19.53 -28.09
C GLU A 6 -31.74 20.04 -28.56
N ARG A 7 -30.69 19.26 -28.28
CA ARG A 7 -29.42 19.33 -28.99
C ARG A 7 -28.98 17.90 -29.26
N GLU A 8 -29.34 17.44 -30.45
CA GLU A 8 -28.76 16.27 -31.07
C GLU A 8 -27.26 16.50 -31.29
N GLY A 9 -26.48 15.49 -30.93
CA GLY A 9 -25.03 15.42 -31.12
C GLY A 9 -24.61 13.97 -30.93
N GLY A 10 -25.19 13.09 -31.76
CA GLY A 10 -24.92 11.66 -31.72
C GLY A 10 -23.46 11.36 -32.04
N PHE A 11 -22.79 10.68 -31.12
CA PHE A 11 -21.48 10.09 -31.34
C PHE A 11 -21.68 8.80 -32.15
N SER A 12 -21.50 8.92 -33.47
CA SER A 12 -21.39 7.77 -34.37
C SER A 12 -20.01 7.16 -34.19
N MET A 13 -19.94 5.92 -33.70
CA MET A 13 -18.71 5.14 -33.63
C MET A 13 -18.82 3.95 -34.57
N ASN A 14 -17.95 3.90 -35.57
CA ASN A 14 -17.81 2.79 -36.50
C ASN A 14 -17.36 1.54 -35.74
N THR A 15 -18.08 0.43 -35.88
CA THR A 15 -17.89 -0.81 -35.10
C THR A 15 -16.77 -1.73 -35.61
N SER A 16 -15.85 -1.22 -36.43
CA SER A 16 -14.80 -2.05 -37.06
C SER A 16 -13.40 -1.90 -36.47
N ASP A 17 -13.18 -1.09 -35.43
CA ASP A 17 -11.85 -0.89 -34.81
C ASP A 17 -11.91 -0.82 -33.27
N ILE A 18 -12.79 -1.60 -32.65
CA ILE A 18 -12.80 -1.78 -31.19
C ILE A 18 -12.01 -3.04 -30.87
N ASP A 19 -10.72 -2.86 -30.62
CA ASP A 19 -9.88 -3.91 -30.03
C ASP A 19 -10.27 -4.10 -28.55
N ARG A 20 -10.21 -5.36 -28.08
CA ARG A 20 -10.60 -5.79 -26.71
C ARG A 20 -9.94 -4.92 -25.63
N ARG A 21 -8.72 -4.45 -25.92
CA ARG A 21 -7.93 -3.54 -25.08
C ARG A 21 -8.53 -2.14 -24.90
N LYS A 22 -9.24 -1.59 -25.90
CA LYS A 22 -9.93 -0.29 -25.81
C LYS A 22 -11.30 -0.39 -25.12
N PHE A 23 -11.99 -1.52 -25.30
CA PHE A 23 -13.26 -1.78 -24.61
C PHE A 23 -13.07 -1.95 -23.11
N LEU A 24 -12.03 -2.69 -22.69
CA LEU A 24 -11.71 -2.91 -21.28
C LEU A 24 -11.29 -1.62 -20.55
N LYS A 25 -10.63 -0.67 -21.23
CA LYS A 25 -10.31 0.65 -20.66
C LYS A 25 -11.53 1.57 -20.52
N GLY A 26 -12.57 1.39 -21.34
CA GLY A 26 -13.79 2.23 -21.31
C GLY A 26 -14.78 1.88 -20.19
N LEU A 27 -14.76 0.64 -19.69
CA LEU A 27 -15.65 0.17 -18.62
C LEU A 27 -15.20 0.57 -17.21
N ALA A 28 -13.97 1.07 -17.04
CA ALA A 28 -13.44 1.49 -15.74
C ALA A 28 -14.08 2.79 -15.17
N VAL A 29 -14.94 3.48 -15.93
CA VAL A 29 -15.55 4.77 -15.50
C VAL A 29 -16.91 4.59 -14.81
N ALA A 30 -17.43 3.36 -14.64
CA ALA A 30 -18.70 3.14 -13.96
C ALA A 30 -18.68 1.94 -13.01
N GLY A 31 -18.31 2.18 -11.74
CA GLY A 31 -18.88 1.50 -10.57
C GLY A 31 -18.41 0.07 -10.23
N SER A 32 -17.72 -0.03 -9.08
CA SER A 32 -17.69 -1.16 -8.12
C SER A 32 -17.13 -2.53 -8.55
N ALA A 33 -15.86 -2.79 -8.18
CA ALA A 33 -15.35 -3.97 -7.44
C ALA A 33 -13.85 -4.16 -7.76
N ALA A 34 -12.99 -4.18 -6.74
CA ALA A 34 -11.60 -4.61 -6.87
C ALA A 34 -11.25 -5.54 -5.69
N ALA A 35 -11.65 -6.81 -5.81
CA ALA A 35 -10.72 -7.89 -5.50
C ALA A 35 -9.80 -8.02 -6.72
N VAL A 36 -8.52 -8.35 -6.52
CA VAL A 36 -7.50 -8.50 -7.55
C VAL A 36 -8.11 -9.17 -8.80
N GLY A 37 -8.29 -8.38 -9.86
CA GLY A 37 -8.78 -8.86 -11.15
C GLY A 37 -10.05 -9.71 -11.15
N VAL A 38 -11.05 -9.47 -10.30
CA VAL A 38 -12.37 -10.13 -10.49
C VAL A 38 -13.18 -9.33 -11.51
N SER A 39 -12.81 -9.43 -12.79
CA SER A 39 -13.83 -9.30 -13.83
C SER A 39 -14.57 -10.62 -13.84
N GLY A 40 -15.56 -10.72 -12.96
CA GLY A 40 -16.50 -11.83 -12.97
C GLY A 40 -17.33 -11.75 -14.25
N CYS A 41 -16.82 -12.32 -15.34
CA CYS A 41 -17.67 -12.74 -16.44
C CYS A 41 -18.46 -13.94 -15.91
N LEU A 42 -19.72 -13.69 -15.54
CA LEU A 42 -20.71 -14.75 -15.36
C LEU A 42 -20.98 -15.32 -16.76
N ASP A 43 -20.28 -16.39 -17.13
CA ASP A 43 -20.65 -17.18 -18.30
C ASP A 43 -21.91 -17.98 -17.93
N ASP A 44 -23.08 -17.44 -18.28
CA ASP A 44 -24.35 -18.17 -18.24
C ASP A 44 -24.37 -19.18 -19.39
N ASN A 45 -23.88 -20.38 -19.11
CA ASN A 45 -24.17 -21.56 -19.91
C ASN A 45 -24.69 -22.67 -18.98
N GLY A 46 -26.01 -22.69 -18.84
CA GLY A 46 -26.88 -23.84 -18.60
C GLY A 46 -26.37 -25.04 -17.79
N GLU A 47 -27.10 -25.28 -16.69
CA GLU A 47 -27.30 -26.56 -16.00
C GLU A 47 -26.07 -27.11 -15.22
N ASP A 48 -26.19 -27.05 -13.89
CA ASP A 48 -25.43 -27.81 -12.89
C ASP A 48 -23.94 -27.44 -12.70
N GLY A 49 -23.62 -26.21 -12.28
CA GLY A 49 -22.22 -25.83 -12.03
C GLY A 49 -22.01 -24.83 -10.90
N GLU A 50 -21.11 -25.17 -9.97
CA GLU A 50 -20.57 -24.22 -8.98
C GLU A 50 -19.88 -23.04 -9.70
N PRO A 51 -19.97 -21.80 -9.19
CA PRO A 51 -19.31 -20.66 -9.81
C PRO A 51 -17.79 -20.82 -9.73
N THR A 52 -17.16 -21.23 -10.82
CA THR A 52 -15.70 -21.31 -10.92
C THR A 52 -15.15 -19.91 -11.21
N THR A 53 -14.61 -19.25 -10.19
CA THR A 53 -13.84 -18.00 -10.36
C THR A 53 -12.56 -18.30 -11.14
N GLN A 54 -12.41 -17.71 -12.33
CA GLN A 54 -11.18 -17.78 -13.12
C GLN A 54 -10.28 -16.57 -12.82
N PHE A 55 -8.97 -16.79 -12.73
CA PHE A 55 -7.95 -15.79 -12.42
C PHE A 55 -7.18 -15.42 -13.69
N ALA A 56 -7.24 -14.17 -14.14
CA ALA A 56 -6.58 -13.72 -15.37
C ALA A 56 -5.17 -13.17 -15.10
N CYS A 57 -4.22 -13.48 -15.99
CA CYS A 57 -2.88 -12.89 -15.94
C CYS A 57 -2.93 -11.40 -16.32
N PRO A 58 -2.30 -10.49 -15.55
CA PRO A 58 -2.26 -9.08 -15.89
C PRO A 58 -1.31 -8.76 -17.05
N TYR A 59 -0.38 -9.66 -17.37
CA TYR A 59 0.69 -9.45 -18.35
C TYR A 59 0.45 -10.15 -19.70
N CYS A 60 -0.47 -11.13 -19.76
CA CYS A 60 -0.82 -11.83 -20.99
C CYS A 60 -2.27 -12.34 -20.98
N ASP A 61 -2.75 -12.87 -22.12
CA ASP A 61 -4.15 -13.29 -22.28
C ASP A 61 -4.50 -14.64 -21.60
N LYS A 62 -3.63 -15.19 -20.73
CA LYS A 62 -3.87 -16.48 -20.06
C LYS A 62 -4.79 -16.32 -18.85
N THR A 63 -5.66 -17.31 -18.64
CA THR A 63 -6.51 -17.43 -17.45
C THR A 63 -6.24 -18.77 -16.75
N PHE A 64 -6.44 -18.80 -15.44
CA PHE A 64 -6.12 -19.91 -14.56
C PHE A 64 -7.31 -20.25 -13.66
N SER A 65 -7.42 -21.51 -13.29
CA SER A 65 -8.49 -22.00 -12.39
C SER A 65 -8.22 -21.70 -10.91
N THR A 66 -6.96 -21.48 -10.54
CA THR A 66 -6.57 -21.20 -9.16
C THR A 66 -5.59 -20.03 -9.10
N GLU A 67 -5.57 -19.34 -7.96
CA GLU A 67 -4.63 -18.26 -7.68
C GLU A 67 -3.18 -18.75 -7.70
N SER A 68 -2.92 -19.96 -7.21
CA SER A 68 -1.58 -20.57 -7.20
C SER A 68 -1.05 -20.80 -8.62
N ASP A 69 -1.88 -21.29 -9.54
CA ASP A 69 -1.46 -21.52 -10.94
C ASP A 69 -1.14 -20.19 -11.65
N LEU A 70 -1.92 -19.14 -11.35
CA LEU A 70 -1.63 -17.80 -11.86
C LEU A 70 -0.31 -17.27 -11.30
N LYS A 71 -0.07 -17.41 -10.00
CA LYS A 71 1.17 -16.97 -9.36
C LYS A 71 2.39 -17.67 -9.95
N THR A 72 2.36 -19.00 -10.07
CA THR A 72 3.44 -19.76 -10.71
C THR A 72 3.66 -19.34 -12.16
N HIS A 73 2.59 -19.08 -12.91
CA HIS A 73 2.72 -18.58 -14.27
C HIS A 73 3.43 -17.22 -14.33
N ILE A 74 3.07 -16.28 -13.45
CA ILE A 74 3.72 -14.96 -13.35
C ILE A 74 5.20 -15.14 -12.99
N ASP A 75 5.51 -15.92 -11.96
CA ASP A 75 6.88 -16.13 -11.50
C ASP A 75 7.77 -16.77 -12.59
N GLU A 76 7.24 -17.70 -13.39
CA GLU A 76 8.01 -18.41 -14.41
C GLU A 76 8.09 -17.69 -15.76
N ASN A 77 7.05 -16.93 -16.13
CA ASN A 77 6.92 -16.36 -17.49
C ASN A 77 7.02 -14.84 -17.52
N HIS A 78 6.85 -14.18 -16.37
CA HIS A 78 6.86 -12.74 -16.19
C HIS A 78 7.86 -12.31 -15.10
N MET A 79 8.89 -13.14 -14.87
CA MET A 79 9.96 -12.87 -13.90
C MET A 79 10.68 -11.56 -14.27
N GLY A 80 10.42 -10.50 -13.50
CA GLY A 80 10.97 -9.16 -13.71
C GLY A 80 10.06 -8.16 -14.44
N GLU A 81 8.80 -8.51 -14.72
CA GLU A 81 7.81 -7.52 -15.18
C GLU A 81 7.22 -6.77 -13.97
N GLU A 82 7.70 -5.55 -13.74
CA GLU A 82 7.24 -4.70 -12.63
C GLU A 82 5.72 -4.48 -12.73
N THR A 83 5.02 -4.69 -11.62
CA THR A 83 3.58 -4.43 -11.54
C THR A 83 3.35 -2.93 -11.74
N GLU A 84 2.47 -2.52 -12.65
CA GLU A 84 2.19 -1.08 -12.87
C GLU A 84 1.88 -0.36 -11.54
N PRO A 85 2.43 0.85 -11.29
CA PRO A 85 2.22 1.58 -10.05
C PRO A 85 0.73 1.83 -9.76
N GLN A 86 0.31 1.61 -8.52
CA GLN A 86 -1.09 1.71 -8.12
C GLN A 86 -1.30 2.80 -7.08
N ALA A 87 -2.12 3.80 -7.43
CA ALA A 87 -2.55 4.85 -6.50
C ALA A 87 -3.69 4.38 -5.58
N GLY A 88 -3.83 5.06 -4.44
CA GLY A 88 -4.97 4.88 -3.53
C GLY A 88 -5.05 3.50 -2.86
N ARG A 89 -3.93 2.78 -2.75
CA ARG A 89 -3.82 1.49 -2.06
C ARG A 89 -2.94 1.62 -0.82
N MET A 90 -3.02 0.63 0.08
CA MET A 90 -2.16 0.58 1.26
C MET A 90 -1.79 -0.85 1.62
N LEU A 91 -0.78 -0.97 2.49
CA LEU A 91 -0.36 -2.25 3.03
C LEU A 91 -1.40 -2.77 4.04
N VAL A 92 -1.95 -3.94 3.74
CA VAL A 92 -2.77 -4.75 4.64
C VAL A 92 -1.92 -5.94 5.08
N ILE A 93 -1.84 -6.17 6.38
CA ILE A 93 -0.94 -7.19 6.95
C ILE A 93 -1.78 -8.31 7.55
N ASP A 94 -1.65 -9.51 6.99
CA ASP A 94 -2.19 -10.74 7.56
C ASP A 94 -1.19 -11.36 8.54
N TYR A 95 -1.44 -11.09 9.82
CA TYR A 95 -0.63 -11.62 10.91
C TYR A 95 -0.76 -13.14 11.12
N THR A 96 -1.70 -13.81 10.44
CA THR A 96 -1.77 -15.28 10.48
C THR A 96 -0.77 -15.94 9.54
N LYS A 97 -0.30 -15.21 8.52
CA LYS A 97 0.75 -15.62 7.58
C LYS A 97 2.12 -15.04 7.96
N CYS A 98 2.16 -13.90 8.65
CA CYS A 98 3.41 -13.23 9.00
C CYS A 98 4.25 -14.08 9.99
N THR A 99 5.47 -14.41 9.61
CA THR A 99 6.43 -15.20 10.41
C THR A 99 7.47 -14.34 11.15
N GLY A 100 7.42 -13.02 11.03
CA GLY A 100 8.40 -12.13 11.66
C GLY A 100 9.83 -12.26 11.09
N CYS A 101 9.96 -12.69 9.83
CA CYS A 101 11.24 -12.98 9.19
C CYS A 101 12.16 -11.76 9.00
N GLY A 102 11.61 -10.54 8.95
CA GLY A 102 12.37 -9.29 8.79
C GLY A 102 12.77 -8.96 7.34
N ILE A 103 12.38 -9.77 6.35
CA ILE A 103 12.71 -9.53 4.92
C ILE A 103 12.14 -8.20 4.43
N CYS A 104 10.91 -7.87 4.84
CA CYS A 104 10.29 -6.59 4.51
C CYS A 104 11.06 -5.37 5.05
N GLU A 105 11.69 -5.51 6.22
CA GLU A 105 12.53 -4.49 6.84
C GLU A 105 13.84 -4.33 6.06
N GLN A 106 14.48 -5.46 5.73
CA GLN A 106 15.70 -5.50 4.95
C GLN A 106 15.52 -4.85 3.58
N VAL A 107 14.53 -5.27 2.79
CA VAL A 107 14.30 -4.75 1.43
C VAL A 107 13.93 -3.26 1.47
N CYS A 108 13.19 -2.82 2.51
CA CYS A 108 12.89 -1.41 2.68
C CYS A 108 14.17 -0.60 2.99
N ALA A 109 15.02 -1.10 3.90
CA ALA A 109 16.28 -0.46 4.24
C ALA A 109 17.24 -0.39 3.06
N GLU A 110 17.48 -1.50 2.34
CA GLU A 110 18.34 -1.56 1.15
C GLU A 110 17.93 -0.49 0.15
N LYS A 111 16.65 -0.48 -0.23
CA LYS A 111 16.11 0.46 -1.21
C LYS A 111 16.28 1.92 -0.79
N TRP A 112 16.02 2.27 0.47
CA TRP A 112 16.09 3.67 0.92
C TRP A 112 17.50 4.11 1.31
N GLN A 113 18.38 3.19 1.67
CA GLN A 113 19.79 3.48 1.87
C GLN A 113 20.47 3.80 0.54
N GLU A 114 20.17 3.06 -0.54
CA GLU A 114 20.67 3.40 -1.89
C GLU A 114 20.28 4.81 -2.32
N GLU A 115 19.10 5.28 -1.92
CA GLU A 115 18.62 6.61 -2.25
C GLU A 115 19.23 7.73 -1.40
N ILE A 116 19.32 7.50 -0.09
CA ILE A 116 19.65 8.54 0.89
C ILE A 116 21.16 8.59 1.14
N ALA A 117 21.81 7.43 1.19
CA ALA A 117 23.23 7.27 1.52
C ALA A 117 23.91 6.25 0.59
N PRO A 118 23.99 6.53 -0.74
CA PRO A 118 24.54 5.59 -1.72
C PRO A 118 25.99 5.20 -1.42
N ASP A 119 26.79 6.11 -0.85
CA ASP A 119 28.19 5.85 -0.50
C ASP A 119 28.34 4.75 0.56
N THR A 120 27.35 4.57 1.46
CA THR A 120 27.38 3.51 2.48
C THR A 120 26.60 2.27 2.05
N ALA A 121 25.66 2.42 1.11
CA ALA A 121 24.84 1.33 0.58
C ALA A 121 25.65 0.26 -0.17
N GLU A 122 26.81 0.59 -0.73
CA GLU A 122 27.62 -0.34 -1.53
C GLU A 122 28.07 -1.57 -0.73
N ASP A 123 28.52 -1.37 0.51
CA ASP A 123 29.13 -2.41 1.34
C ASP A 123 28.35 -2.74 2.61
N THR A 124 27.30 -1.99 2.94
CA THR A 124 26.58 -2.13 4.22
C THR A 124 25.07 -2.02 4.06
N LEU A 125 24.37 -2.80 4.89
CA LEU A 125 22.93 -2.67 5.10
C LEU A 125 22.68 -2.14 6.51
N ASN A 126 22.03 -0.97 6.59
CA ASN A 126 21.58 -0.38 7.84
C ASN A 126 20.05 -0.38 7.90
N PHE A 127 19.51 -1.23 8.79
CA PHE A 127 18.08 -1.38 9.01
C PHE A 127 17.37 -0.08 9.46
N GLU A 128 18.10 0.93 9.94
CA GLU A 128 17.54 2.23 10.32
C GLU A 128 17.07 3.08 9.13
N TYR A 129 17.46 2.73 7.90
CA TYR A 129 16.84 3.31 6.69
C TYR A 129 15.48 2.68 6.34
N SER A 130 15.05 1.64 7.05
CA SER A 130 13.73 1.05 6.82
C SER A 130 12.60 1.95 7.33
N ARG A 131 11.53 2.09 6.54
CA ARG A 131 10.25 2.74 6.95
C ARG A 131 9.23 1.77 7.53
N MET A 132 9.67 0.61 7.98
CA MET A 132 8.86 -0.37 8.69
C MET A 132 9.75 -1.19 9.62
N LYS A 133 9.23 -1.70 10.73
CA LYS A 133 10.01 -2.51 11.68
C LYS A 133 9.23 -3.72 12.15
N SER A 134 9.92 -4.86 12.22
CA SER A 134 9.37 -6.07 12.83
C SER A 134 9.66 -6.05 14.34
N THR A 135 8.63 -5.87 15.16
CA THR A 135 8.76 -5.93 16.62
C THR A 135 8.48 -7.36 17.09
N ARG A 136 9.49 -7.99 17.70
CA ARG A 136 9.37 -9.36 18.23
C ARG A 136 8.92 -9.35 19.67
N PHE A 137 7.82 -10.02 19.96
CA PHE A 137 7.39 -10.34 21.31
C PHE A 137 7.53 -11.84 21.58
N GLN A 138 7.43 -12.24 22.84
CA GLN A 138 7.37 -13.66 23.16
C GLN A 138 6.14 -14.28 22.47
N PHE A 139 6.38 -15.20 21.53
CA PHE A 139 5.39 -16.01 20.82
C PHE A 139 4.54 -15.32 19.75
N VAL A 140 4.70 -14.01 19.54
CA VAL A 140 4.00 -13.25 18.49
C VAL A 140 4.90 -12.15 17.94
N ASP A 141 4.87 -11.96 16.63
CA ASP A 141 5.57 -10.87 15.96
C ASP A 141 4.56 -9.86 15.43
N THR A 142 4.92 -8.58 15.51
CA THR A 142 4.11 -7.48 14.98
C THR A 142 4.91 -6.66 13.98
N LEU A 143 4.22 -6.06 13.02
CA LEU A 143 4.85 -5.27 11.97
C LEU A 143 4.35 -3.83 12.09
N ASN A 144 5.27 -2.93 12.46
CA ASN A 144 5.00 -1.51 12.55
C ASN A 144 5.37 -0.85 11.23
N VAL A 145 4.42 -0.12 10.65
CA VAL A 145 4.58 0.62 9.39
C VAL A 145 3.50 1.70 9.36
N CYS A 146 3.75 2.80 8.67
CA CYS A 146 2.75 3.84 8.47
C CYS A 146 1.45 3.24 7.89
N ARG A 147 0.34 3.41 8.62
CA ARG A 147 -0.98 2.92 8.20
C ARG A 147 -1.73 3.86 7.27
N TYR A 148 -1.14 4.97 6.87
CA TYR A 148 -1.83 5.98 6.02
C TYR A 148 -3.17 6.42 6.64
N CYS A 149 -3.17 6.66 7.94
CA CYS A 149 -4.31 7.23 8.65
C CYS A 149 -4.65 8.60 8.08
N THR A 150 -5.94 8.89 7.89
CA THR A 150 -6.43 10.24 7.60
C THR A 150 -7.27 10.73 8.77
N LEU A 151 -7.23 12.04 9.00
CA LEU A 151 -8.13 12.71 9.93
C LEU A 151 -9.57 12.65 9.38
N GLN A 152 -10.53 12.74 10.28
CA GLN A 152 -11.95 12.73 10.00
C GLN A 152 -12.48 14.15 10.07
N GLU A 153 -12.94 14.67 8.93
CA GLU A 153 -13.41 16.06 8.81
C GLU A 153 -14.45 16.44 9.88
N TRP A 154 -15.38 15.52 10.20
CA TRP A 154 -16.43 15.77 11.18
C TRP A 154 -15.96 15.83 12.63
N ALA A 155 -14.83 15.21 12.97
CA ALA A 155 -14.30 15.14 14.34
C ALA A 155 -13.10 16.07 14.55
N GLU A 156 -12.25 16.20 13.53
CA GLU A 156 -10.92 16.81 13.59
C GLU A 156 -10.79 18.03 12.67
N GLY A 157 -11.76 18.27 11.78
CA GLY A 157 -11.79 19.45 10.89
C GLY A 157 -10.88 19.37 9.66
N SER A 158 -10.19 18.25 9.46
CA SER A 158 -9.27 18.01 8.35
C SER A 158 -9.42 16.56 7.84
N THR A 159 -9.05 16.32 6.58
CA THR A 159 -8.90 14.98 5.99
C THR A 159 -7.44 14.60 5.75
N ASN A 160 -6.52 15.46 6.18
CA ASN A 160 -5.09 15.29 5.99
C ASN A 160 -4.53 14.15 6.87
N TYR A 161 -3.27 13.80 6.65
CA TYR A 161 -2.54 12.88 7.52
C TYR A 161 -2.28 13.54 8.88
N PRO A 162 -2.47 12.84 10.02
CA PRO A 162 -2.21 13.40 11.34
C PRO A 162 -0.80 13.96 11.50
N CYS A 163 0.21 13.26 10.95
CA CYS A 163 1.60 13.73 10.97
C CYS A 163 1.85 14.98 10.14
N ALA A 164 1.17 15.13 8.99
CA ALA A 164 1.28 16.31 8.15
C ALA A 164 0.61 17.51 8.81
N GLU A 165 -0.57 17.32 9.40
CA GLU A 165 -1.33 18.38 10.08
C GLU A 165 -0.57 19.06 11.23
N VAL A 166 0.28 18.31 11.94
CA VAL A 166 1.07 18.84 13.06
C VAL A 166 2.45 19.37 12.65
N CYS A 167 2.84 19.23 11.38
CA CYS A 167 4.17 19.54 10.87
C CYS A 167 4.38 21.07 10.74
N PRO A 168 5.20 21.73 11.59
CA PRO A 168 5.38 23.18 11.50
C PRO A 168 6.01 23.70 10.20
N PRO A 169 7.04 23.04 9.62
CA PRO A 169 7.61 23.47 8.34
C PRO A 169 6.83 22.98 7.11
N ASP A 170 5.72 22.26 7.32
CA ASP A 170 4.89 21.69 6.25
C ASP A 170 5.70 20.79 5.29
N CYS A 171 6.65 20.02 5.83
CA CYS A 171 7.55 19.19 5.02
C CYS A 171 6.94 17.84 4.60
N ILE A 172 5.74 17.48 5.05
CA ILE A 172 5.08 16.22 4.69
C ILE A 172 4.02 16.53 3.62
N GLU A 173 4.37 16.31 2.37
CA GLU A 173 3.55 16.64 1.20
C GLU A 173 2.98 15.40 0.53
N THR A 174 1.85 15.54 -0.16
CA THR A 174 1.29 14.47 -1.02
C THR A 174 1.77 14.68 -2.44
N VAL A 175 2.43 13.68 -3.02
CA VAL A 175 2.96 13.75 -4.39
C VAL A 175 1.89 13.21 -5.37
N PRO A 176 1.39 14.01 -6.33
CA PRO A 176 0.37 13.59 -7.29
C PRO A 176 0.81 12.42 -8.20
N GLU A 177 -0.16 11.83 -8.91
CA GLU A 177 0.12 10.89 -10.01
C GLU A 177 0.88 11.59 -11.14
N GLY A 178 1.93 10.95 -11.66
CA GLY A 178 2.81 11.50 -12.71
C GLY A 178 3.92 12.41 -12.20
N GLU A 179 3.98 12.68 -10.90
CA GLU A 179 5.07 13.39 -10.23
C GLU A 179 5.82 12.47 -9.27
N GLY A 180 7.04 12.86 -8.89
CA GLY A 180 7.89 12.10 -7.98
C GLY A 180 8.96 11.27 -8.67
N LYS A 181 9.60 10.40 -7.90
CA LYS A 181 10.66 9.52 -8.36
C LYS A 181 10.11 8.10 -8.51
N GLU A 182 10.22 7.55 -9.72
CA GLU A 182 9.77 6.20 -10.07
C GLU A 182 10.26 5.16 -9.07
N GLY A 183 9.36 4.30 -8.58
CA GLY A 183 9.67 3.30 -7.57
C GLY A 183 9.90 3.83 -6.14
N TYR A 184 9.88 5.14 -5.91
CA TYR A 184 10.16 5.75 -4.59
C TYR A 184 9.01 6.61 -4.08
N THR A 185 8.51 7.57 -4.88
CA THR A 185 7.47 8.54 -4.50
C THR A 185 6.52 8.81 -5.66
N GLY A 186 5.34 9.39 -5.38
CA GLY A 186 4.32 9.66 -6.39
C GLY A 186 3.02 8.93 -6.10
N MET A 187 2.16 8.81 -7.10
CA MET A 187 0.90 8.05 -7.06
C MET A 187 -0.07 8.45 -5.93
N GLY A 188 -0.06 9.72 -5.55
CA GLY A 188 -0.92 10.24 -4.48
C GLY A 188 -0.44 9.87 -3.07
N TYR A 189 0.81 9.39 -2.92
CA TYR A 189 1.38 9.06 -1.63
C TYR A 189 2.19 10.21 -1.03
N LYS A 190 2.22 10.26 0.30
CA LYS A 190 3.00 11.26 1.02
C LYS A 190 4.50 11.04 0.93
N LYS A 191 5.26 12.13 0.96
CA LYS A 191 6.72 12.20 0.99
C LYS A 191 7.14 13.22 2.04
N VAL A 192 8.28 12.99 2.68
CA VAL A 192 8.95 14.01 3.49
C VAL A 192 9.94 14.77 2.61
N ASN A 193 9.79 16.10 2.55
CA ASN A 193 10.80 16.98 2.00
C ASN A 193 11.94 17.12 3.02
N ARG A 194 13.09 16.51 2.69
CA ARG A 194 14.28 16.49 3.55
C ARG A 194 14.85 17.89 3.77
N ASP A 195 14.82 18.76 2.77
CA ASP A 195 15.35 20.13 2.86
C ASP A 195 14.58 21.03 3.84
N GLN A 196 13.31 20.69 4.10
CA GLN A 196 12.44 21.43 5.03
C GLN A 196 12.28 20.74 6.38
N CYS A 197 12.70 19.48 6.51
CA CYS A 197 12.55 18.73 7.74
C CYS A 197 13.56 19.24 8.77
N LEU A 198 13.07 19.57 9.97
CA LEU A 198 13.91 20.01 11.09
C LEU A 198 14.56 18.84 11.86
N GLY A 199 14.20 17.60 11.52
CA GLY A 199 14.72 16.40 12.17
C GLY A 199 14.17 16.14 13.58
N LEU A 200 14.70 15.07 14.20
CA LEU A 200 14.28 14.60 15.51
C LEU A 200 14.80 15.49 16.65
N GLU A 201 16.00 16.05 16.51
CA GLU A 201 16.63 16.86 17.57
C GLU A 201 15.88 18.18 17.82
N ASP A 202 15.40 18.83 16.75
CA ASP A 202 14.75 20.15 16.84
C ASP A 202 13.21 20.09 16.79
N CYS A 203 12.59 18.98 16.34
CA CYS A 203 11.13 18.94 16.15
C CYS A 203 10.42 17.68 16.66
N GLY A 204 10.53 16.53 15.98
CA GLY A 204 9.89 15.27 16.41
C GLY A 204 8.34 15.23 16.47
N LYS A 205 7.59 16.31 16.22
CA LYS A 205 6.11 16.33 16.40
C LYS A 205 5.32 15.26 15.63
N CYS A 206 5.80 14.90 14.44
CA CYS A 206 5.17 13.84 13.65
C CYS A 206 5.27 12.47 14.34
N LEU A 207 6.37 12.20 15.05
CA LEU A 207 6.54 11.01 15.88
C LEU A 207 5.55 11.02 17.04
N GLU A 208 5.50 12.12 17.80
CA GLU A 208 4.61 12.27 18.96
C GLU A 208 3.15 11.93 18.60
N ILE A 209 2.62 12.52 17.52
CA ILE A 209 1.23 12.26 17.13
C ILE A 209 1.03 10.82 16.66
N CYS A 210 1.94 10.28 15.84
CA CYS A 210 1.77 8.98 15.22
C CYS A 210 1.96 7.83 16.20
N GLU A 211 2.93 7.94 17.11
CA GLU A 211 3.21 6.95 18.13
C GLU A 211 2.13 6.95 19.21
N GLU A 212 1.82 8.12 19.78
CA GLU A 212 0.93 8.20 20.95
C GLU A 212 -0.55 7.95 20.59
N GLN A 213 -1.01 8.47 19.45
CA GLN A 213 -2.45 8.44 19.12
C GLN A 213 -2.84 7.40 18.07
N PHE A 214 -1.90 7.03 17.19
CA PHE A 214 -2.20 6.16 16.05
C PHE A 214 -1.36 4.87 16.05
N GLY A 215 -0.44 4.67 16.99
CA GLY A 215 0.39 3.46 17.06
C GLY A 215 1.11 3.11 15.75
N SER A 216 1.35 4.12 14.90
CA SER A 216 2.12 4.00 13.66
C SER A 216 3.48 4.63 13.89
N ASP A 217 4.54 4.02 13.39
CA ASP A 217 5.88 4.60 13.54
C ASP A 217 6.17 5.71 12.54
N ILE A 218 6.96 6.68 13.01
CA ILE A 218 7.77 7.58 12.18
C ILE A 218 9.22 7.19 12.43
N PHE A 219 9.92 6.81 11.37
CA PHE A 219 11.32 6.43 11.45
C PHE A 219 12.20 7.65 11.18
N PHE A 220 13.48 7.59 11.52
CA PHE A 220 14.42 8.67 11.30
C PHE A 220 15.69 8.12 10.68
N ASP A 221 16.26 8.84 9.71
CA ASP A 221 17.53 8.41 9.13
C ASP A 221 18.67 8.50 10.14
N PRO A 222 19.62 7.56 10.11
CA PRO A 222 20.66 7.46 11.13
C PRO A 222 21.77 8.52 11.01
N GLU A 223 21.78 9.33 9.95
CA GLU A 223 22.86 10.30 9.67
C GLU A 223 22.43 11.74 9.96
N GLU A 224 21.35 12.18 9.34
CA GLU A 224 20.77 13.52 9.44
C GLU A 224 19.58 13.56 10.43
N HIS A 225 19.13 12.41 10.95
CA HIS A 225 17.97 12.32 11.86
C HIS A 225 16.70 12.98 11.30
N LEU A 226 16.51 12.95 9.98
CA LEU A 226 15.30 13.46 9.34
C LEU A 226 14.21 12.40 9.31
N ALA A 227 12.97 12.84 9.40
CA ALA A 227 11.81 11.95 9.41
C ALA A 227 11.72 11.15 8.10
N GLN A 228 11.50 9.85 8.23
CA GLN A 228 11.23 8.92 7.16
C GLN A 228 9.86 8.28 7.35
N ILE A 229 9.02 8.42 6.34
CA ILE A 229 7.66 7.89 6.36
C ILE A 229 7.49 7.01 5.12
N CYS A 230 6.81 5.87 5.28
CA CYS A 230 6.50 5.01 4.14
C CYS A 230 5.76 5.83 3.07
N THR A 231 6.29 5.76 1.85
CA THR A 231 5.80 6.44 0.63
C THR A 231 5.06 5.45 -0.29
N MET A 232 4.81 4.22 0.18
CA MET A 232 4.34 3.08 -0.61
C MET A 232 5.21 2.79 -1.85
N CYS A 233 6.47 3.22 -1.84
CA CYS A 233 7.39 3.11 -2.98
C CYS A 233 6.76 3.62 -4.28
N GLY A 234 5.98 4.71 -4.21
CA GLY A 234 5.27 5.25 -5.37
C GLY A 234 4.23 4.29 -5.96
N GLY A 235 3.62 3.41 -5.15
CA GLY A 235 2.58 2.49 -5.62
C GLY A 235 3.07 1.10 -6.01
N GLN A 236 4.33 0.76 -5.74
CA GLN A 236 4.94 -0.55 -5.97
C GLN A 236 5.77 -0.95 -4.72
N PRO A 237 5.12 -1.33 -3.61
CA PRO A 237 5.81 -1.55 -2.35
C PRO A 237 6.70 -2.80 -2.41
N ALA A 238 8.01 -2.58 -2.46
CA ALA A 238 9.02 -3.65 -2.49
C ALA A 238 8.90 -4.65 -1.32
N CYS A 239 8.41 -4.20 -0.16
CA CYS A 239 8.17 -5.06 0.99
C CYS A 239 7.00 -6.04 0.82
N ALA A 240 5.99 -5.70 0.01
CA ALA A 240 4.91 -6.61 -0.35
C ALA A 240 5.41 -7.66 -1.34
N ASP A 241 6.13 -7.22 -2.38
CA ASP A 241 6.68 -8.09 -3.42
C ASP A 241 7.70 -9.11 -2.86
N ALA A 242 8.47 -8.71 -1.85
CA ALA A 242 9.47 -9.57 -1.22
C ALA A 242 8.93 -10.50 -0.12
N CYS A 243 7.63 -10.44 0.22
CA CYS A 243 7.08 -11.21 1.33
C CYS A 243 6.90 -12.70 0.94
N PRO A 244 7.68 -13.65 1.50
CA PRO A 244 7.61 -15.04 1.06
C PRO A 244 6.30 -15.75 1.45
N GLU A 245 5.61 -15.24 2.48
CA GLU A 245 4.36 -15.81 3.00
C GLU A 245 3.11 -15.11 2.45
N ASP A 246 3.27 -14.13 1.54
CA ASP A 246 2.17 -13.26 1.08
C ASP A 246 1.38 -12.65 2.25
N ALA A 247 2.08 -12.29 3.32
CA ALA A 247 1.50 -11.71 4.53
C ALA A 247 1.26 -10.20 4.42
N ILE A 248 1.89 -9.55 3.43
CA ILE A 248 1.77 -8.11 3.18
C ILE A 248 1.10 -7.94 1.81
N GLU A 249 -0.12 -7.45 1.81
CA GLU A 249 -0.91 -7.23 0.61
C GLU A 249 -1.00 -5.74 0.29
N PHE A 250 -0.84 -5.36 -0.98
CA PHE A 250 -1.08 -3.99 -1.44
C PHE A 250 -2.50 -3.86 -2.00
N ALA A 251 -3.43 -3.54 -1.11
CA ALA A 251 -4.86 -3.60 -1.36
C ALA A 251 -5.53 -2.22 -1.26
N GLN A 252 -6.67 -2.06 -1.91
CA GLN A 252 -7.46 -0.85 -1.75
C GLN A 252 -8.07 -0.81 -0.33
N PRO A 253 -7.81 0.24 0.46
CA PRO A 253 -8.39 0.34 1.78
C PRO A 253 -9.90 0.54 1.67
N GLY A 254 -10.67 -0.46 2.10
CA GLY A 254 -12.11 -0.31 2.31
C GLY A 254 -12.46 0.55 3.54
N ILE A 255 -11.47 0.86 4.37
CA ILE A 255 -11.60 1.61 5.62
C ILE A 255 -10.35 2.47 5.86
N ASN A 256 -10.51 3.55 6.63
CA ASN A 256 -9.42 4.42 7.03
C ASN A 256 -8.30 3.63 7.74
N GLY A 257 -7.05 3.90 7.37
CA GLY A 257 -5.85 3.30 7.96
C GLY A 257 -5.79 3.33 9.49
N ARG A 258 -6.43 4.34 10.10
CA ARG A 258 -6.61 4.48 11.56
C ARG A 258 -7.16 3.21 12.23
N TYR A 259 -7.99 2.44 11.54
CA TYR A 259 -8.51 1.18 12.08
C TYR A 259 -7.42 0.14 12.37
N PHE A 260 -6.36 0.12 11.55
CA PHE A 260 -5.22 -0.79 11.68
C PHE A 260 -4.10 -0.23 12.55
N ALA A 261 -4.26 1.00 13.01
CA ALA A 261 -3.24 1.79 13.69
C ALA A 261 -3.27 1.46 15.19
N ARG A 262 -2.58 0.38 15.56
CA ARG A 262 -2.43 -0.11 16.95
C ARG A 262 -0.96 -0.06 17.31
N THR A 263 -0.66 0.31 18.57
CA THR A 263 0.72 0.24 19.05
C THR A 263 1.22 -1.22 19.01
N PRO A 264 2.53 -1.45 18.92
CA PRO A 264 3.10 -2.81 18.91
C PRO A 264 2.58 -3.67 20.08
N ASP A 265 2.50 -3.11 21.29
CA ASP A 265 1.98 -3.82 22.46
C ASP A 265 0.50 -4.18 22.37
N GLN A 266 -0.34 -3.27 21.85
CA GLN A 266 -1.76 -3.53 21.64
C GLN A 266 -1.96 -4.62 20.58
N GLN A 267 -1.20 -4.55 19.49
CA GLN A 267 -1.25 -5.54 18.42
C GLN A 267 -0.77 -6.90 18.92
N ALA A 268 0.35 -6.96 19.63
CA ALA A 268 0.88 -8.19 20.21
C ALA A 268 -0.11 -8.83 21.19
N SER A 269 -0.73 -8.02 22.07
CA SER A 269 -1.74 -8.50 23.01
C SER A 269 -2.96 -9.09 22.32
N LEU A 270 -3.39 -8.48 21.20
CA LEU A 270 -4.50 -8.97 20.38
C LEU A 270 -4.15 -10.28 19.69
N LEU A 271 -2.97 -10.36 19.06
CA LEU A 271 -2.49 -11.57 18.38
C LEU A 271 -2.30 -12.71 19.37
N TYR A 272 -1.67 -12.45 20.51
CA TYR A 272 -1.45 -13.44 21.55
C TYR A 272 -2.77 -14.02 22.06
N ARG A 273 -3.77 -13.17 22.30
CA ARG A 273 -5.11 -13.63 22.68
C ARG A 273 -5.78 -14.46 21.58
N LYS A 274 -5.61 -14.07 20.32
CA LYS A 274 -6.22 -14.79 19.18
C LYS A 274 -5.58 -16.16 18.96
N LEU A 275 -4.25 -16.27 19.11
CA LEU A 275 -3.48 -17.49 18.86
C LEU A 275 -3.52 -18.45 20.04
N TYR A 276 -3.39 -17.95 21.28
CA TYR A 276 -3.26 -18.78 22.49
C TYR A 276 -4.50 -18.80 23.38
N ASN A 277 -5.55 -18.06 23.02
CA ASN A 277 -6.76 -17.88 23.85
C ASN A 277 -6.44 -17.48 25.31
N HIS A 278 -5.34 -16.73 25.49
CA HIS A 278 -4.86 -16.29 26.80
C HIS A 278 -4.58 -14.79 26.77
N ARG A 279 -4.82 -14.10 27.87
CA ARG A 279 -4.49 -12.68 27.98
C ARG A 279 -3.04 -12.55 28.43
N ARG A 280 -2.24 -11.80 27.68
CA ARG A 280 -0.87 -11.48 28.09
C ARG A 280 -0.92 -10.59 29.34
N GLU A 281 -0.27 -11.02 30.42
CA GLU A 281 0.01 -10.18 31.59
C GLU A 281 1.38 -9.54 31.35
N ILE A 282 1.42 -8.19 31.35
CA ILE A 282 2.64 -7.39 31.14
C ILE A 282 2.99 -6.72 32.47
#